data_AF-A0A812M015-F1
#
_entry.id   AF-A0A812M015-F1
#
_cell.length_a   1.000
_cell.length_b   1.000
_cell.length_c   1.000
_cell.angle_alpha   90.00
_cell.angle_beta   90.00
_cell.angle_gamma   90.00
#
_symmetry.space_group_name_H-M   'P 1'
#
loop_
_entity.id
_entity.type
_entity.pdbx_description
1 polymer ?
#
loop_
_entity_poly.entity_id
_entity_poly.type
_entity_poly.pdbx_seq_one_letter_code
_entity_poly.pdbx_strand_id
1 'polypeptide(L)' 'MGQSRCEICPVGTFSSSSGLTQCTNCTAGLFNNEAAQTSCRSCASGTISTEDAASKCTPCSSGEYAPSFGMTFCSQCQ' A
#
# COMPACT_ATOMS: atom_id res chain seq x y z
N MET A 1 18.36 -19.07 19.92
CA MET A 1 17.65 -19.03 18.62
C MET A 1 16.25 -18.49 18.87
N GLY A 2 16.13 -17.19 19.15
CA GLY A 2 14.84 -16.56 19.43
C GLY A 2 14.54 -15.61 18.30
N GLN A 3 13.93 -16.09 17.22
CA GLN A 3 13.26 -15.18 16.30
C GLN A 3 12.12 -14.58 17.11
N SER A 4 12.33 -13.36 17.62
CA SER A 4 11.32 -12.48 18.17
C SER A 4 10.31 -12.21 17.06
N ARG A 5 9.45 -13.19 16.76
CA ARG A 5 8.36 -13.06 15.82
C ARG A 5 7.26 -12.27 16.54
N CYS A 6 7.51 -10.98 16.79
CA CYS A 6 6.42 -10.03 16.63
C CYS A 6 5.74 -10.45 15.32
N GLU A 7 4.45 -10.75 15.32
CA GLU A 7 3.74 -11.10 14.10
C GLU A 7 3.73 -9.85 13.22
N ILE A 8 4.82 -9.71 12.46
CA ILE A 8 5.06 -8.57 11.63
C ILE A 8 4.15 -8.72 10.43
N CYS A 9 3.29 -7.72 10.21
CA CYS A 9 2.46 -7.72 9.04
C CYS A 9 3.31 -7.70 7.76
N PRO A 10 3.08 -8.63 6.83
CA PRO A 10 3.80 -8.66 5.57
C PRO A 10 3.52 -7.40 4.75
N VAL A 11 4.36 -7.17 3.74
CA VAL A 11 4.13 -6.13 2.74
C VAL A 11 2.71 -6.24 2.17
N GLY A 12 2.09 -5.11 1.86
CA GLY A 12 0.67 -5.03 1.52
C GLY A 12 -0.27 -4.91 2.72
N THR A 13 0.18 -5.21 3.95
CA THR A 13 -0.67 -5.09 5.14
C THR A 13 -0.05 -4.20 6.20
N PHE A 14 -0.86 -3.64 7.08
CA PHE A 14 -0.41 -2.81 8.19
C PHE A 14 -1.03 -3.26 9.51
N SER A 15 -0.37 -2.93 10.62
CA SER A 15 -0.86 -3.20 11.97
C SER A 15 -0.91 -1.92 12.77
N SER A 16 -2.09 -1.36 13.02
CA SER A 16 -2.24 -0.09 13.73
C SER A 16 -1.68 -0.11 15.17
N SER A 17 -1.43 -1.28 15.75
CA SER A 17 -0.81 -1.43 17.07
C SER A 17 0.25 -2.52 17.08
N SER A 18 1.43 -2.20 17.64
CA SER A 18 2.51 -3.15 17.90
C SER A 18 2.07 -4.22 18.88
N GLY A 19 1.50 -5.31 18.38
CA GLY A 19 0.93 -6.42 19.15
C GLY A 19 -0.37 -6.99 18.59
N LEU A 20 -0.93 -6.39 17.55
CA LEU A 20 -2.06 -6.98 16.82
C LEU A 20 -1.57 -8.17 15.98
N THR A 21 -2.12 -9.35 16.28
CA THR A 21 -2.00 -10.58 15.48
C THR A 21 -2.69 -10.43 14.11
N GLN A 22 -3.59 -9.45 13.97
CA GLN A 22 -4.40 -9.27 12.78
C GLN A 22 -3.88 -8.11 11.93
N CYS A 23 -3.46 -8.45 10.72
CA CYS A 23 -2.97 -7.52 9.72
C CYS A 23 -4.13 -6.99 8.89
N THR A 24 -4.24 -5.66 8.80
CA THR A 24 -5.23 -5.01 7.96
C THR A 24 -4.64 -4.81 6.57
N ASN A 25 -5.37 -5.21 5.53
CA ASN A 25 -4.94 -5.00 4.16
C ASN A 25 -4.95 -3.51 3.82
N CYS A 26 -3.90 -3.04 3.13
CA CYS A 26 -3.93 -1.71 2.52
C CYS A 26 -5.07 -1.67 1.52
N THR A 27 -6.01 -0.74 1.69
CA THR A 27 -7.08 -0.56 0.70
C THR A 27 -6.51 -0.03 -0.61
N ALA A 28 -7.25 -0.23 -1.69
CA ALA A 28 -6.92 0.32 -2.99
C ALA A 28 -6.63 1.85 -2.87
N GLY A 29 -5.60 2.32 -3.58
CA GLY A 29 -5.01 3.64 -3.45
C GLY A 29 -3.84 3.70 -2.46
N LEU A 30 -3.75 2.75 -1.53
CA LEU A 30 -2.61 2.61 -0.63
C LEU A 30 -1.77 1.39 -1.00
N PHE A 31 -0.51 1.45 -0.58
CA PHE A 31 0.44 0.37 -0.71
C PHE A 31 1.29 0.27 0.55
N ASN A 32 1.89 -0.88 0.74
CA ASN A 32 2.91 -1.03 1.75
C ASN A 32 4.07 -1.89 1.22
N ASN A 33 5.23 -1.27 1.05
CA ASN A 33 6.45 -1.92 0.58
C ASN A 33 7.32 -2.50 1.70
N GLU A 34 7.01 -2.21 2.97
CA GLU A 34 7.80 -2.61 4.13
C GLU A 34 6.97 -3.47 5.09
N ALA A 35 7.56 -4.54 5.60
CA ALA A 35 6.95 -5.27 6.70
C ALA A 35 7.00 -4.42 7.98
N ALA A 36 6.12 -4.68 8.94
CA ALA A 36 6.08 -3.99 10.24
C ALA A 36 5.53 -2.56 10.20
N GLN A 37 4.88 -2.14 9.11
CA GLN A 37 4.27 -0.83 9.09
C GLN A 37 3.03 -0.79 9.97
N THR A 38 2.89 0.34 10.65
CA THR A 38 1.69 0.67 11.42
C THR A 38 0.63 1.39 10.60
N SER A 39 0.94 1.75 9.35
CA SER A 39 0.04 2.42 8.42
C SER A 39 0.48 2.16 6.98
N CYS A 40 -0.47 2.12 6.04
CA CYS A 40 -0.13 2.05 4.62
C CYS A 40 0.29 3.41 4.09
N ARG A 41 1.20 3.41 3.11
CA ARG A 41 1.55 4.62 2.35
C ARG A 41 0.55 4.81 1.21
N SER A 42 0.16 6.05 0.96
CA SER A 42 -0.63 6.39 -0.22
C SER A 42 0.22 6.33 -1.48
N CYS A 43 -0.33 5.82 -2.58
CA CYS A 43 0.37 5.83 -3.87
C CYS A 43 0.69 7.25 -4.29
N ALA A 44 1.90 7.46 -4.82
CA ALA A 44 2.34 8.78 -5.30
C ALA A 44 1.61 9.15 -6.61
N SER A 45 1.58 10.44 -6.93
CA SER A 45 1.09 10.90 -8.23
C SER A 45 1.82 10.20 -9.38
N GLY A 46 1.07 9.92 -10.45
CA GLY A 46 1.52 9.05 -11.55
C GLY A 46 1.40 7.54 -11.28
N THR A 47 1.04 7.11 -10.07
CA THR A 47 0.85 5.69 -9.73
C THR A 47 -0.48 5.44 -9.03
N ILE A 48 -1.02 4.23 -9.19
CA ILE A 48 -2.29 3.80 -8.63
C ILE A 48 -2.17 2.44 -7.96
N SER A 49 -3.10 2.13 -7.07
CA SER A 49 -3.24 0.79 -6.53
C SER A 49 -4.71 0.39 -6.64
N THR A 50 -5.00 -0.62 -7.45
CA THR A 50 -6.37 -1.13 -7.64
C THR A 50 -6.70 -2.30 -6.72
N GLU A 51 -5.67 -2.98 -6.21
CA GLU A 51 -5.81 -4.18 -5.39
C GLU A 51 -5.73 -3.82 -3.91
N ASP A 52 -6.52 -4.52 -3.10
CA ASP A 52 -6.26 -4.56 -1.68
C ASP A 52 -4.98 -5.36 -1.40
N ALA A 53 -4.33 -5.03 -0.29
CA ALA A 53 -3.04 -5.58 0.09
C ALA A 53 -1.89 -5.30 -0.89
N ALA A 54 -1.94 -4.17 -1.62
CA ALA A 54 -0.90 -3.85 -2.59
C ALA A 54 0.47 -3.62 -1.94
N SER A 55 1.49 -4.37 -2.39
CA SER A 55 2.87 -4.18 -1.90
C SER A 55 3.61 -3.04 -2.64
N LYS A 56 3.06 -2.60 -3.76
CA LYS A 56 3.62 -1.55 -4.62
C LYS A 56 2.47 -0.86 -5.35
N CYS A 57 2.71 0.37 -5.80
CA CYS A 57 1.79 1.04 -6.72
C CYS A 57 2.13 0.66 -8.15
N THR A 58 1.09 0.49 -8.96
CA THR A 58 1.16 0.27 -10.39
C THR A 58 1.22 1.63 -11.08
N PRO A 59 2.23 1.90 -11.93
CA PRO A 59 2.27 3.14 -12.69
C PRO A 59 1.12 3.20 -13.69
N CYS A 60 0.63 4.42 -13.95
CA CYS A 60 -0.36 4.64 -15.00
C CYS A 60 0.22 4.39 -16.39
N SER A 61 -0.63 3.93 -17.32
CA SER A 61 -0.23 3.72 -18.72
C SER A 61 0.06 5.04 -19.42
N SER A 62 0.79 4.96 -20.53
CA SER A 62 1.09 6.12 -21.38
C SER A 62 -0.19 6.82 -21.83
N GLY A 63 -0.33 8.09 -21.45
CA GLY A 63 -1.54 8.91 -21.71
C GLY A 63 -2.43 9.13 -20.48
N GLU A 64 -2.11 8.45 -19.37
CA GLU A 64 -2.83 8.57 -18.12
C GLU A 64 -1.86 8.92 -16.97
N TYR A 65 -2.37 9.60 -15.95
CA TYR A 65 -1.63 9.97 -14.76
C TYR A 65 -2.56 9.99 -13.55
N ALA A 66 -2.02 9.67 -12.36
CA ALA A 66 -2.73 9.92 -11.11
C ALA A 66 -2.44 11.37 -10.67
N PRO A 67 -3.44 12.28 -10.64
CA PRO A 67 -3.24 13.67 -10.26
C PRO A 67 -2.93 13.87 -8.77
N SER A 68 -3.37 12.93 -7.93
CA SER A 68 -3.27 13.03 -6.47
C SER A 68 -2.71 11.75 -5.86
N PHE A 69 -2.26 11.87 -4.61
CA PHE A 69 -1.86 10.73 -3.80
C PHE A 69 -3.07 9.87 -3.46
N GLY A 70 -2.89 8.55 -3.38
CA GLY A 70 -3.98 7.65 -2.95
C GLY A 70 -4.95 7.27 -4.06
N MET A 71 -4.58 7.49 -5.33
CA MET A 71 -5.48 7.21 -6.45
C MET A 71 -5.64 5.70 -6.70
N THR A 72 -6.88 5.30 -6.91
CA THR A 72 -7.27 3.96 -7.34
C THR A 72 -7.45 3.84 -8.84
N PHE A 73 -7.40 4.96 -9.56
CA PHE A 73 -7.62 5.04 -10.99
C PHE A 73 -6.70 6.06 -11.64
N CYS A 74 -6.31 5.78 -12.88
CA CYS A 74 -5.55 6.72 -13.67
C CYS A 74 -6.52 7.72 -14.31
N SER A 75 -6.18 9.00 -14.23
CA SER A 75 -6.91 10.06 -14.94
C SER A 75 -6.20 10.33 -16.25
N GLN A 76 -6.93 10.50 -17.35
CA GLN A 76 -6.28 10.83 -18.62
C GLN A 76 -5.69 12.25 -18.57
N CYS A 77 -4.53 12.45 -19.20
CA CYS A 77 -4.03 13.79 -19.49
C CYS A 77 -4.94 14.41 -20.55
N GLN A 78 -5.86 15.28 -20.14
CA GLN A 78 -6.67 16.12 -21.03
C GLN A 78 -5.96 17.45 -21.30
#